data_AF-A0A1V4E653-F1
#
_entry.id   AF-A0A1V4E653-F1
#
_cell.length_a   1.000
_cell.length_b   1.000
_cell.length_c   1.000
_cell.angle_alpha   90.00
_cell.angle_beta   90.00
_cell.angle_gamma   90.00
#
_symmetry.space_group_name_H-M   'P 1'
#
loop_
_entity.id
_entity.type
_entity.pdbx_description
1 polymer ?
#
loop_
_entity_poly.entity_id
_entity_poly.type
_entity_poly.pdbx_seq_one_letter_code
_entity_poly.pdbx_strand_id
1 'polypeptide(L)'
;MLLVGLPLLLSLTPRERAGMLGAELAREVSGDPVRGLFVPSALATTGEWRHALMGMRVDRYRDFGDPHLDVHSGVPAGRMASQAIGKVTGWVLVWPLFLAELALRRLVSAQSQHAVYYADQVAARAVSSRAVVEYVDALTMGESRLTPVMAAARRGETAEEIRDAALSRDTDPGLVAARREDSLAGQAAWQAEPPTALRAVLLESAGVDEGSVGLGSGESDRIDAELSRHLARTVRELSRIT
;
A
#
# COMPACT_ATOMS: atom_id res chain seq x y z
N MET A 1 10.25 -0.89 -8.16
CA MET A 1 10.76 0.27 -7.39
C MET A 1 10.70 -0.06 -5.90
N LEU A 2 11.87 -0.36 -5.30
CA LEU A 2 12.06 -0.52 -3.85
C LEU A 2 11.54 0.73 -3.11
N LEU A 3 10.29 0.69 -2.66
CA LEU A 3 9.70 1.62 -1.68
C LEU A 3 9.79 1.02 -0.27
N VAL A 4 10.74 0.11 -0.03
CA VAL A 4 11.07 -0.24 1.34
C VAL A 4 11.90 0.91 1.90
N GLY A 5 11.37 1.56 2.93
CA GLY A 5 12.07 2.67 3.57
C GLY A 5 13.45 2.19 4.03
N LEU A 6 14.51 2.92 3.63
CA LEU A 6 15.85 2.81 4.19
C LEU A 6 15.87 2.66 5.73
N PRO A 7 14.94 3.26 6.51
CA PRO A 7 14.86 3.02 7.96
C PRO A 7 14.47 1.59 8.35
N LEU A 8 13.60 0.93 7.57
CA LEU A 8 13.25 -0.46 7.81
C LEU A 8 14.45 -1.36 7.54
N LEU A 9 15.22 -1.09 6.48
CA LEU A 9 16.41 -1.88 6.13
C LEU A 9 17.44 -1.93 7.28
N LEU A 10 17.54 -0.87 8.08
CA LEU A 10 18.39 -0.83 9.28
C LEU A 10 17.96 -1.78 10.39
N SER A 11 16.66 -2.11 10.49
CA SER A 11 16.12 -3.00 11.52
C SER A 11 15.93 -4.44 11.05
N LEU A 12 16.23 -4.73 9.78
CA LEU A 12 16.14 -6.09 9.24
C LEU A 12 17.44 -6.87 9.47
N THR A 13 17.30 -8.12 9.91
CA THR A 13 18.39 -9.09 9.94
C THR A 13 18.86 -9.46 8.52
N PRO A 14 20.06 -10.03 8.33
CA PRO A 14 20.52 -10.48 7.01
C PRO A 14 19.52 -11.39 6.29
N ARG A 15 18.86 -12.30 7.03
CA ARG A 15 17.86 -13.22 6.46
C ARG A 15 16.58 -12.48 6.06
N GLU A 16 16.07 -11.59 6.90
CA GLU A 16 14.89 -10.77 6.58
C GLU A 16 15.14 -9.87 5.36
N ARG A 17 16.36 -9.33 5.20
CA ARG A 17 16.73 -8.57 4.00
C ARG A 17 16.74 -9.40 2.75
N ALA A 18 17.22 -10.65 2.86
CA ALA A 18 17.18 -11.58 1.75
C ALA A 18 15.73 -11.84 1.32
N GLY A 19 14.83 -12.07 2.28
CA GLY A 19 13.39 -12.18 2.04
C GLY A 19 12.80 -10.92 1.40
N MET A 20 13.16 -9.75 1.91
CA MET A 20 12.74 -8.45 1.37
C MET A 20 13.17 -8.26 -0.09
N LEU A 21 14.45 -8.49 -0.40
CA LEU A 21 15.00 -8.34 -1.75
C LEU A 21 14.36 -9.35 -2.70
N GLY A 22 14.23 -10.61 -2.27
CA GLY A 22 13.54 -11.65 -3.02
C GLY A 22 12.10 -11.24 -3.35
N ALA A 23 11.34 -10.77 -2.35
CA ALA A 23 9.95 -10.35 -2.53
C ALA A 23 9.81 -9.14 -3.46
N GLU A 24 10.69 -8.15 -3.36
CA GLU A 24 10.60 -6.96 -4.21
C GLU A 24 11.02 -7.24 -5.65
N LEU A 25 12.08 -8.04 -5.86
CA LEU A 25 12.49 -8.47 -7.22
C LEU A 25 11.41 -9.36 -7.85
N ALA A 26 10.83 -10.29 -7.08
CA ALA A 26 9.74 -11.13 -7.55
C ALA A 26 8.49 -10.31 -7.90
N ARG A 27 8.25 -9.20 -7.20
CA ARG A 27 7.15 -8.28 -7.49
C ARG A 27 7.33 -7.49 -8.79
N GLU A 28 8.56 -7.33 -9.28
CA GLU A 28 8.78 -6.73 -10.60
C GLU A 28 8.37 -7.66 -11.74
N VAL A 29 8.45 -8.98 -11.54
CA VAL A 29 8.06 -9.98 -12.54
C VAL A 29 6.64 -10.54 -12.32
N SER A 30 5.98 -10.22 -11.20
CA SER A 30 4.66 -10.78 -10.86
C SER A 30 3.48 -10.18 -11.66
N GLY A 31 3.73 -9.12 -12.43
CA GLY A 31 2.70 -8.52 -13.30
C GLY A 31 1.63 -7.72 -12.54
N ASP A 32 1.95 -7.16 -11.38
CA ASP A 32 1.02 -6.34 -10.60
C ASP A 32 0.43 -5.19 -11.44
N PRO A 33 -0.89 -5.17 -11.69
CA PRO A 33 -1.52 -4.18 -12.55
C PRO A 33 -1.34 -2.75 -12.02
N VAL A 34 -1.18 -2.57 -10.70
CA VAL A 34 -0.99 -1.25 -10.09
C VAL A 34 0.38 -0.65 -10.42
N ARG A 35 1.36 -1.47 -10.79
CA ARG A 35 2.70 -1.01 -11.20
C ARG A 35 2.81 -0.62 -12.67
N GLY A 36 1.80 -0.96 -13.49
CA GLY A 36 1.73 -0.56 -14.89
C GLY A 36 1.26 0.89 -15.07
N LEU A 37 1.34 1.43 -16.29
CA LEU A 37 0.84 2.77 -16.58
C LEU A 37 -0.68 2.79 -16.80
N PHE A 38 -1.21 1.77 -17.51
CA PHE A 38 -2.58 1.79 -18.01
C PHE A 38 -3.65 1.78 -16.90
N VAL A 39 -3.50 0.92 -15.90
CA VAL A 39 -4.50 0.73 -14.85
C VAL A 39 -4.57 1.93 -13.90
N PRO A 40 -3.46 2.48 -13.38
CA PRO A 40 -3.50 3.72 -12.60
C PRO A 40 -4.06 4.90 -13.40
N SER A 41 -3.72 5.04 -14.69
CA SER A 41 -4.27 6.11 -15.54
C SER A 41 -5.79 5.97 -15.76
N ALA A 42 -6.28 4.74 -15.94
CA ALA A 42 -7.73 4.47 -16.05
C ALA A 42 -8.46 4.78 -14.73
N LEU A 43 -7.90 4.35 -13.59
CA LEU A 43 -8.44 4.65 -12.26
C LEU A 43 -8.42 6.16 -11.96
N ALA A 44 -7.34 6.86 -12.30
CA ALA A 44 -7.24 8.30 -12.15
C ALA A 44 -8.29 9.02 -13.00
N THR A 45 -8.41 8.64 -14.28
CA THR A 45 -9.40 9.24 -15.19
C THR A 45 -10.83 9.01 -14.70
N THR A 46 -11.19 7.77 -14.35
CA THR A 46 -12.53 7.50 -13.79
C THR A 46 -12.78 8.25 -12.48
N GLY A 47 -11.74 8.42 -11.66
CA GLY A 47 -11.76 9.23 -10.44
C GLY A 47 -12.05 10.71 -10.69
N GLU A 48 -11.36 11.31 -11.66
CA GLU A 48 -11.58 12.69 -12.09
C GLU A 48 -12.99 12.89 -12.67
N TRP A 49 -13.48 11.96 -13.48
CA TRP A 49 -14.84 12.04 -14.03
C TRP A 49 -15.90 11.94 -12.93
N ARG A 50 -15.72 11.04 -11.95
CA ARG A 50 -16.59 10.98 -10.78
C ARG A 50 -16.53 12.30 -9.99
N HIS A 51 -15.33 12.84 -9.77
CA HIS A 51 -15.17 14.10 -9.05
C HIS A 51 -15.85 15.27 -9.78
N ALA A 52 -15.68 15.38 -11.10
CA ALA A 52 -16.33 16.39 -11.92
C ALA A 52 -17.87 16.24 -11.91
N LEU A 53 -18.38 15.01 -12.07
CA LEU A 53 -19.82 14.74 -12.09
C LEU A 53 -20.47 14.90 -10.70
N MET A 54 -19.78 14.54 -9.62
CA MET A 54 -20.28 14.75 -8.26
C MET A 54 -20.08 16.18 -7.77
N GLY A 55 -19.04 16.88 -8.23
CA GLY A 55 -18.85 18.33 -8.01
C GLY A 55 -19.84 19.18 -8.79
N MET A 56 -20.38 18.66 -9.90
CA MET A 56 -21.54 19.20 -10.60
C MET A 56 -22.89 18.89 -9.90
N ARG A 57 -22.89 18.30 -8.70
CA ARG A 57 -24.10 18.29 -7.88
C ARG A 57 -24.59 19.72 -7.72
N VAL A 58 -25.81 19.91 -8.20
CA VAL A 58 -26.54 21.16 -8.34
C VAL A 58 -26.91 21.71 -6.95
N ASP A 59 -25.92 22.03 -6.10
CA ASP A 59 -26.14 22.79 -4.86
C ASP A 59 -26.32 24.28 -5.15
N ARG A 60 -26.05 24.70 -6.39
CA ARG A 60 -26.46 25.99 -6.94
C ARG A 60 -26.97 25.77 -8.35
N TYR A 61 -28.23 25.36 -8.48
CA TYR A 61 -29.04 26.01 -9.52
C TYR A 61 -29.09 27.48 -9.07
N ARG A 62 -28.09 28.25 -9.46
CA ARG A 62 -28.12 29.70 -9.30
C ARG A 62 -29.39 30.07 -10.05
N ASP A 63 -30.37 30.61 -9.32
CA ASP A 63 -31.56 31.17 -9.91
C ASP A 63 -31.06 32.15 -10.99
N PHE A 64 -31.04 31.69 -12.23
CA PHE A 64 -31.14 32.56 -13.40
C PHE A 64 -32.63 32.90 -13.51
N GLY A 65 -33.20 33.36 -12.40
CA GLY A 65 -34.43 34.10 -12.36
C GLY A 65 -34.06 35.48 -12.86
N ASP A 66 -34.19 35.67 -14.17
CA ASP A 66 -34.48 36.99 -14.66
C ASP A 66 -35.78 37.42 -13.95
N PRO A 67 -35.78 38.46 -13.08
CA PRO A 67 -36.93 38.81 -12.25
C PRO A 67 -38.19 39.15 -13.07
N HIS A 68 -38.03 39.32 -14.38
CA HIS A 68 -39.09 39.65 -15.32
C HIS A 68 -39.81 38.44 -15.94
N LEU A 69 -39.30 37.21 -15.78
CA LEU A 69 -39.95 36.00 -16.30
C LEU A 69 -40.86 35.27 -15.28
N ASP A 70 -40.78 35.66 -14.00
CA ASP A 70 -41.50 34.99 -12.91
C ASP A 70 -42.97 35.44 -12.76
N VAL A 71 -43.40 36.47 -13.48
CA VAL A 71 -44.76 37.03 -13.34
C VAL A 71 -45.78 36.36 -14.27
N HIS A 72 -45.36 35.62 -15.31
CA HIS A 72 -46.29 35.12 -16.36
C HIS A 72 -46.27 33.60 -16.59
N SER A 73 -45.45 32.81 -15.88
CA SER A 73 -45.48 31.34 -16.00
C SER A 73 -46.20 30.69 -14.80
N GLY A 74 -47.54 30.73 -14.83
CA GLY A 74 -48.43 30.14 -13.82
C GLY A 74 -48.44 28.61 -13.76
N VAL A 75 -47.29 27.93 -13.88
CA VAL A 75 -47.22 26.47 -13.80
C VAL A 75 -46.09 26.02 -12.85
N PRO A 76 -46.37 25.87 -11.54
CA PRO A 76 -45.42 25.27 -10.58
C PRO A 76 -44.94 23.87 -10.99
N ALA A 77 -45.67 23.17 -11.87
CA ALA A 77 -45.29 21.86 -12.39
C ALA A 77 -44.05 21.89 -13.32
N GLY A 78 -43.76 23.01 -14.01
CA GLY A 78 -42.62 23.11 -14.94
C GLY A 78 -41.26 23.11 -14.23
N ARG A 79 -41.15 23.80 -13.10
CA ARG A 79 -39.95 23.81 -12.24
C ARG A 79 -39.69 22.45 -11.58
N MET A 80 -40.75 21.76 -11.15
CA MET A 80 -40.63 20.41 -10.60
C MET A 80 -40.20 19.40 -11.67
N ALA A 81 -40.72 19.52 -12.90
CA ALA A 81 -40.37 18.64 -14.01
C ALA A 81 -38.90 18.78 -14.43
N SER A 82 -38.36 20.00 -14.56
CA SER A 82 -36.96 20.22 -14.95
C SER A 82 -35.98 19.72 -13.87
N GLN A 83 -36.28 19.91 -12.59
CA GLN A 83 -35.48 19.38 -11.49
C GLN A 83 -35.51 17.84 -11.42
N ALA A 84 -36.68 17.23 -11.66
CA ALA A 84 -36.81 15.78 -11.70
C ALA A 84 -35.99 15.18 -12.86
N ILE A 85 -36.06 15.78 -14.05
CA ILE A 85 -35.26 15.34 -15.21
C ILE A 85 -33.77 15.46 -14.91
N GLY A 86 -33.30 16.59 -14.35
CA GLY A 86 -31.90 16.77 -13.99
C GLY A 86 -31.40 15.72 -12.98
N LYS A 87 -32.20 15.41 -11.94
CA LYS A 87 -31.87 14.37 -10.95
C LYS A 87 -31.83 12.97 -11.56
N VAL A 88 -32.81 12.63 -12.39
CA VAL A 88 -32.87 11.32 -13.05
C VAL A 88 -31.70 11.16 -14.02
N THR A 89 -31.44 12.16 -14.87
CA THR A 89 -30.31 12.14 -15.81
C THR A 89 -28.98 12.04 -15.08
N GLY A 90 -28.80 12.83 -14.01
CA GLY A 90 -27.60 12.75 -13.16
C GLY A 90 -27.44 11.37 -12.52
N TRP A 91 -28.52 10.78 -12.01
CA TRP A 91 -28.48 9.45 -11.40
C TRP A 91 -28.17 8.35 -12.43
N VAL A 92 -28.80 8.40 -13.61
CA VAL A 92 -28.57 7.46 -14.72
C VAL A 92 -27.15 7.54 -15.26
N LEU A 93 -26.50 8.71 -15.25
CA LEU A 93 -25.12 8.86 -15.72
C LEU A 93 -24.10 8.48 -14.63
N VAL A 94 -24.35 8.87 -13.38
CA VAL A 94 -23.40 8.69 -12.26
C VAL A 94 -23.39 7.23 -11.79
N TRP A 95 -24.53 6.55 -11.77
CA TRP A 95 -24.61 5.20 -11.22
C TRP A 95 -23.80 4.15 -12.01
N PRO A 96 -23.87 4.08 -13.35
CA PRO A 96 -23.03 3.16 -14.13
C PRO A 96 -21.55 3.48 -14.00
N LEU A 97 -21.17 4.76 -13.96
CA LEU A 97 -19.77 5.15 -13.78
C LEU A 97 -19.25 4.72 -12.40
N PHE A 98 -20.07 4.89 -11.36
CA PHE A 98 -19.76 4.42 -10.02
C PHE A 98 -19.59 2.90 -9.96
N LEU A 99 -20.51 2.15 -10.59
CA LEU A 99 -20.41 0.68 -10.66
C LEU A 99 -19.16 0.22 -11.45
N ALA A 100 -18.86 0.87 -12.57
CA ALA A 100 -17.68 0.57 -13.38
C ALA A 100 -16.38 0.81 -12.60
N GLU A 101 -16.30 1.93 -11.88
CA GLU A 101 -15.15 2.20 -11.01
C GLU A 101 -15.05 1.20 -9.86
N LEU A 102 -16.17 0.88 -9.21
CA LEU A 102 -16.19 -0.10 -8.12
C LEU A 102 -15.71 -1.48 -8.60
N ALA A 103 -16.18 -1.91 -9.76
CA ALA A 103 -15.77 -3.16 -10.40
C ALA A 103 -14.28 -3.14 -10.77
N LEU A 104 -13.79 -2.05 -11.35
CA LEU A 104 -12.38 -1.90 -11.71
C LEU A 104 -11.48 -1.95 -10.46
N ARG A 105 -11.84 -1.21 -9.40
CA ARG A 105 -11.10 -1.24 -8.12
C ARG A 105 -11.06 -2.63 -7.52
N ARG A 106 -12.19 -3.36 -7.51
CA ARG A 106 -12.27 -4.75 -7.02
C ARG A 106 -11.39 -5.70 -7.83
N LEU A 107 -11.42 -5.58 -9.15
CA LEU A 107 -10.64 -6.44 -10.04
C LEU A 107 -9.14 -6.17 -9.85
N VAL A 108 -8.75 -4.90 -9.82
CA VAL A 108 -7.36 -4.49 -9.60
C VAL A 108 -6.88 -4.94 -8.24
N SER A 109 -7.66 -4.75 -7.17
CA SER A 109 -7.27 -5.20 -5.83
C SER A 109 -7.08 -6.71 -5.77
N ALA A 110 -7.99 -7.50 -6.37
CA ALA A 110 -7.86 -8.96 -6.39
C ALA A 110 -6.62 -9.42 -7.18
N GLN A 111 -6.36 -8.80 -8.33
CA GLN A 111 -5.19 -9.12 -9.15
C GLN A 111 -3.88 -8.72 -8.46
N SER A 112 -3.82 -7.57 -7.81
CA SER A 112 -2.66 -7.15 -7.02
C SER A 112 -2.39 -8.09 -5.85
N GLN A 113 -3.43 -8.55 -5.13
CA GLN A 113 -3.26 -9.55 -4.07
C GLN A 113 -2.67 -10.85 -4.60
N HIS A 114 -3.19 -11.36 -5.73
CA HIS A 114 -2.64 -12.55 -6.39
C HIS A 114 -1.18 -12.35 -6.83
N ALA A 115 -0.86 -11.19 -7.38
CA ALA A 115 0.51 -10.85 -7.78
C ALA A 115 1.47 -10.82 -6.59
N VAL A 116 1.01 -10.36 -5.41
CA VAL A 116 1.80 -10.40 -4.17
C VAL A 116 2.02 -11.84 -3.69
N TYR A 117 0.98 -12.67 -3.64
CA TYR A 117 1.15 -14.09 -3.25
C TYR A 117 2.06 -14.86 -4.20
N TYR A 118 1.95 -14.60 -5.50
CA TYR A 118 2.84 -15.17 -6.50
C TYR A 118 4.29 -14.69 -6.30
N ALA A 119 4.49 -13.39 -6.06
CA ALA A 119 5.80 -12.84 -5.77
C ALA A 119 6.43 -13.48 -4.51
N ASP A 120 5.64 -13.67 -3.45
CA ASP A 120 6.11 -14.31 -2.21
C ASP A 120 6.55 -15.76 -2.46
N GLN A 121 5.84 -16.52 -3.30
CA GLN A 121 6.24 -17.89 -3.66
C GLN A 121 7.52 -17.91 -4.51
N VAL A 122 7.65 -17.01 -5.47
CA VAL A 122 8.87 -16.89 -6.29
C VAL A 122 10.06 -16.50 -5.41
N ALA A 123 9.87 -15.54 -4.50
CA ALA A 123 10.87 -15.14 -3.52
C ALA A 123 11.26 -16.27 -2.57
N ALA A 124 10.28 -17.05 -2.10
CA ALA A 124 10.52 -18.19 -1.23
C ALA A 124 11.36 -19.27 -1.91
N ARG A 125 11.11 -19.56 -3.19
CA ARG A 125 11.95 -20.49 -3.98
C ARG A 125 13.35 -19.93 -4.25
N ALA A 126 13.45 -18.62 -4.46
CA ALA A 126 14.72 -17.99 -4.74
C ALA A 126 15.61 -18.00 -3.49
N VAL A 127 15.09 -17.59 -2.33
CA VAL A 127 15.87 -17.30 -1.12
C VAL A 127 15.61 -18.27 0.03
N SER A 128 14.35 -18.45 0.41
CA SER A 128 13.80 -19.48 1.32
C SER A 128 12.43 -19.03 1.82
N SER A 129 11.53 -19.97 2.11
CA SER A 129 10.23 -19.62 2.70
C SER A 129 10.39 -18.96 4.07
N ARG A 130 11.34 -19.44 4.88
CA ARG A 130 11.66 -18.86 6.19
C ARG A 130 12.09 -17.39 6.11
N ALA A 131 12.96 -17.03 5.17
CA ALA A 131 13.40 -15.64 5.00
C ALA A 131 12.24 -14.70 4.64
N VAL A 132 11.33 -15.15 3.77
CA VAL A 132 10.17 -14.35 3.36
C VAL A 132 9.16 -14.23 4.51
N VAL A 133 8.93 -15.29 5.29
CA VAL A 133 8.06 -15.24 6.49
C VAL A 133 8.62 -14.27 7.53
N GLU A 134 9.91 -14.38 7.88
CA GLU A 134 10.56 -13.48 8.84
C GLU A 134 10.48 -12.01 8.35
N TYR A 135 10.62 -11.77 7.04
CA TYR A 135 10.40 -10.45 6.46
C TYR A 135 8.95 -9.95 6.56
N VAL A 136 7.96 -10.81 6.28
CA VAL A 136 6.54 -10.46 6.41
C VAL A 136 6.18 -10.14 7.86
N ASP A 137 6.77 -10.84 8.82
CA ASP A 137 6.64 -10.54 10.24
C ASP A 137 7.29 -9.20 10.59
N ALA A 138 8.47 -8.92 10.05
CA ALA A 138 9.14 -7.64 10.20
C ALA A 138 8.28 -6.46 9.68
N LEU A 139 7.58 -6.64 8.55
CA LEU A 139 6.63 -5.66 8.03
C LEU A 139 5.44 -5.46 8.99
N THR A 140 4.91 -6.55 9.53
CA THR A 140 3.80 -6.52 10.51
C THR A 140 4.21 -5.79 11.79
N MET A 141 5.50 -5.88 12.15
CA MET A 141 6.13 -5.16 13.26
C MET A 141 6.65 -3.77 12.87
N GLY A 142 6.34 -3.26 11.67
CA GLY A 142 6.98 -2.07 11.10
C GLY A 142 7.00 -0.86 12.04
N GLU A 143 5.86 -0.50 12.62
CA GLU A 143 5.78 0.63 13.57
C GLU A 143 6.62 0.40 14.83
N SER A 144 6.57 -0.81 15.40
CA SER A 144 7.32 -1.18 16.60
C SER A 144 8.83 -1.21 16.34
N ARG A 145 9.26 -1.59 15.13
CA ARG A 145 10.66 -1.60 14.70
C ARG A 145 11.16 -0.21 14.27
N LEU A 146 10.30 0.61 13.68
CA LEU A 146 10.68 1.95 13.19
C LEU A 146 10.72 3.00 14.30
N THR A 147 9.82 2.93 15.29
CA THR A 147 9.81 3.86 16.43
C THR A 147 11.19 4.01 17.11
N PRO A 148 11.89 2.93 17.50
CA PRO A 148 13.21 3.05 18.09
C PRO A 148 14.28 3.56 17.12
N VAL A 149 14.20 3.20 15.83
CA VAL A 149 15.09 3.72 14.79
C VAL A 149 14.94 5.24 14.66
N MET A 150 13.71 5.76 14.66
CA MET A 150 13.44 7.20 14.64
C MET A 150 13.93 7.88 15.92
N ALA A 151 13.71 7.26 17.09
CA ALA A 151 14.19 7.80 18.37
C ALA A 151 15.72 7.87 18.43
N ALA A 152 16.41 6.85 17.91
CA ALA A 152 17.87 6.80 17.83
C ALA A 152 18.43 7.82 16.83
N ALA A 153 17.81 7.94 15.65
CA ALA A 153 18.15 8.98 14.68
C ALA A 153 18.01 10.40 15.28
N ARG A 154 16.98 10.64 16.10
CA ARG A 154 16.78 11.91 16.83
C ARG A 154 17.84 12.17 17.91
N ARG A 155 18.43 11.12 18.50
CA ARG A 155 19.59 11.26 19.41
C ARG A 155 20.90 11.52 18.69
N GLY A 156 20.91 11.46 17.34
CA GLY A 156 22.11 11.64 16.54
C GLY A 156 23.00 10.40 16.45
N GLU A 157 22.45 9.22 16.75
CA GLU A 157 23.16 7.95 16.60
C GLU A 157 23.47 7.67 15.12
N THR A 158 24.57 6.97 14.89
CA THR A 158 25.02 6.55 13.56
C THR A 158 24.17 5.39 13.04
N ALA A 159 24.19 5.16 11.72
CA ALA A 159 23.45 4.06 11.11
C ALA A 159 23.88 2.66 11.61
N GLU A 160 25.14 2.53 12.04
CA GLU A 160 25.70 1.30 12.61
C GLU A 160 25.20 1.07 14.04
N GLU A 161 25.26 2.09 14.89
CA GLU A 161 24.72 2.03 16.27
C GLU A 161 23.21 1.73 16.29
N ILE A 162 22.44 2.39 15.40
CA ILE A 162 21.00 2.17 15.25
C ILE A 162 20.71 0.73 14.89
N ARG A 163 21.51 0.17 13.98
CA ARG A 163 21.34 -1.20 13.52
C ARG A 163 21.69 -2.19 14.62
N ASP A 164 22.82 -2.04 15.29
CA ASP A 164 23.22 -2.94 16.37
C ASP A 164 22.18 -2.94 17.49
N ALA A 165 21.63 -1.77 17.81
CA ALA A 165 20.52 -1.63 18.76
C ALA A 165 19.21 -2.26 18.26
N ALA A 166 18.96 -2.27 16.94
CA ALA A 166 17.79 -2.90 16.35
C ALA A 166 17.91 -4.43 16.29
N LEU A 167 19.10 -4.95 15.94
CA LEU A 167 19.38 -6.37 15.82
C LEU A 167 19.56 -7.08 17.17
N SER A 168 19.96 -6.35 18.21
CA SER A 168 20.07 -6.87 19.58
C SER A 168 18.71 -6.99 20.28
N ARG A 169 17.63 -6.43 19.72
CA ARG A 169 16.29 -6.59 20.27
C ARG A 169 15.72 -7.94 19.90
N ASP A 170 15.33 -8.69 20.92
CA ASP A 170 14.54 -9.88 20.73
C ASP A 170 13.09 -9.51 20.37
N THR A 171 12.51 -10.24 19.42
CA THR A 171 11.12 -10.01 19.00
C THR A 171 10.25 -11.02 19.70
N ASP A 172 9.35 -10.56 20.58
CA ASP A 172 8.39 -11.42 21.27
C ASP A 172 7.45 -12.12 20.27
N PRO A 173 7.49 -13.45 20.14
CA PRO A 173 6.62 -14.20 19.23
C PRO A 173 5.13 -13.98 19.51
N GLY A 174 4.74 -13.75 20.78
CA GLY A 174 3.35 -13.49 21.15
C GLY A 174 2.84 -12.17 20.58
N LEU A 175 3.69 -11.14 20.58
CA LEU A 175 3.38 -9.85 19.96
C LEU A 175 3.24 -9.97 18.44
N VAL A 176 4.09 -10.80 17.80
CA VAL A 176 4.00 -11.07 16.35
C VAL A 176 2.67 -11.72 16.01
N ALA A 177 2.27 -12.75 16.75
CA ALA A 177 0.99 -13.41 16.56
C ALA A 177 -0.19 -12.43 16.73
N ALA A 178 -0.19 -11.62 17.78
CA ALA A 178 -1.25 -10.63 18.02
C ALA A 178 -1.38 -9.62 16.85
N ARG A 179 -0.25 -9.10 16.33
CA ARG A 179 -0.31 -8.17 15.19
C ARG A 179 -0.70 -8.85 13.87
N ARG A 180 -0.38 -10.14 13.70
CA ARG A 180 -0.91 -10.92 12.56
C ARG A 180 -2.45 -10.98 12.64
N GLU A 181 -3.01 -11.24 13.82
CA GLU A 181 -4.47 -11.21 14.02
C GLU A 181 -5.07 -9.83 13.73
N ASP A 182 -4.44 -8.75 14.22
CA ASP A 182 -4.87 -7.38 13.91
C ASP A 182 -4.85 -7.09 12.40
N SER A 183 -3.83 -7.59 11.67
CA SER A 183 -3.75 -7.45 10.22
C SER A 183 -4.93 -8.12 9.50
N LEU A 184 -5.43 -9.25 10.00
CA LEU A 184 -6.62 -9.91 9.46
C LEU A 184 -7.88 -9.08 9.73
N ALA A 185 -8.01 -8.56 10.95
CA ALA A 185 -9.19 -7.80 11.37
C ALA A 185 -9.30 -6.43 10.67
N GLY A 186 -8.17 -5.78 10.38
CA GLY A 186 -8.10 -4.47 9.74
C GLY A 186 -8.25 -4.46 8.21
N GLN A 187 -8.36 -5.63 7.56
CA GLN A 187 -8.37 -5.72 6.10
C GLN A 187 -9.69 -5.27 5.49
N ALA A 188 -9.65 -4.21 4.69
CA ALA A 188 -10.79 -3.86 3.85
C ALA A 188 -10.81 -4.68 2.55
N ALA A 189 -12.01 -5.03 2.07
CA ALA A 189 -12.24 -5.80 0.84
C ALA A 189 -11.71 -5.15 -0.47
N TRP A 190 -11.11 -3.97 -0.38
CA TRP A 190 -10.68 -3.12 -1.49
C TRP A 190 -9.18 -2.78 -1.42
N GLN A 191 -8.46 -3.28 -0.42
CA GLN A 191 -7.01 -3.08 -0.30
C GLN A 191 -6.28 -3.96 -1.31
N ALA A 192 -5.36 -3.35 -2.07
CA ALA A 192 -4.57 -4.04 -3.10
C ALA A 192 -3.49 -4.96 -2.52
N GLU A 193 -3.02 -4.67 -1.31
CA GLU A 193 -2.10 -5.54 -0.58
C GLU A 193 -2.88 -6.55 0.27
N PRO A 194 -2.50 -7.84 0.25
CA PRO A 194 -3.12 -8.84 1.10
C PRO A 194 -2.66 -8.71 2.56
N PRO A 195 -3.47 -9.19 3.53
CA PRO A 195 -3.07 -9.22 4.94
C PRO A 195 -1.74 -9.95 5.12
N THR A 196 -0.83 -9.38 5.91
CA THR A 196 0.49 -9.99 6.16
C THR A 196 0.36 -11.36 6.81
N ALA A 197 -0.62 -11.54 7.68
CA ALA A 197 -0.93 -12.83 8.28
C ALA A 197 -1.27 -13.92 7.25
N LEU A 198 -2.07 -13.59 6.22
CA LEU A 198 -2.40 -14.57 5.18
C LEU A 198 -1.17 -14.93 4.34
N ARG A 199 -0.30 -13.95 4.06
CA ARG A 199 0.97 -14.19 3.35
C ARG A 199 1.86 -15.15 4.13
N ALA A 200 2.03 -14.92 5.43
CA ALA A 200 2.83 -15.78 6.30
C ALA A 200 2.26 -17.21 6.38
N VAL A 201 0.95 -17.35 6.63
CA VAL A 201 0.27 -18.66 6.70
C VAL A 201 0.40 -19.43 5.39
N LEU A 202 0.25 -18.76 4.25
CA LEU A 202 0.36 -19.41 2.94
C LEU A 202 1.79 -19.95 2.70
N LEU A 203 2.81 -19.17 3.06
CA LEU A 203 4.20 -19.59 2.97
C LEU A 203 4.55 -20.72 3.95
N GLU A 204 4.06 -20.65 5.18
CA GLU A 204 4.25 -21.69 6.20
C GLU A 204 3.59 -23.01 5.79
N SER A 205 2.37 -22.95 5.23
CA SER A 205 1.63 -24.13 4.77
C SER A 205 2.26 -24.81 3.54
N ALA A 206 3.01 -24.07 2.72
CA ALA A 206 3.69 -24.60 1.54
C ALA A 206 4.94 -25.45 1.90
N GLY A 207 5.40 -25.40 3.15
CA GLY A 207 6.58 -26.11 3.64
C GLY A 207 7.85 -25.26 3.69
N VAL A 208 8.83 -25.71 4.48
CA VAL A 208 10.14 -25.06 4.57
C VAL A 208 10.99 -25.47 3.37
N ASP A 209 11.24 -24.53 2.46
CA ASP A 209 12.20 -24.67 1.36
C ASP A 209 13.36 -23.73 1.65
N GLU A 210 14.59 -24.24 1.70
CA GLU A 210 15.80 -23.43 1.94
C GLU A 210 16.20 -22.59 0.73
N GLY A 211 15.48 -22.70 -0.39
CA GLY A 211 15.67 -21.85 -1.56
C GLY A 211 17.01 -22.09 -2.27
N SER A 212 17.13 -21.57 -3.48
CA SER A 212 18.31 -21.78 -4.33
C SER A 212 19.49 -20.84 -4.01
N VAL A 213 19.23 -19.71 -3.35
CA VAL A 213 20.20 -18.63 -3.11
C VAL A 213 20.13 -18.18 -1.65
N GLY A 214 21.09 -18.63 -0.85
CA GLY A 214 21.30 -18.09 0.49
C GLY A 214 22.10 -16.79 0.43
N LEU A 215 21.59 -15.72 1.07
CA LEU A 215 22.40 -14.54 1.39
C LEU A 215 23.08 -14.78 2.74
N GLY A 216 24.41 -14.86 2.75
CA GLY A 216 25.20 -14.94 3.97
C GLY A 216 25.35 -13.58 4.65
N SER A 217 25.98 -13.56 5.82
CA SER A 217 26.36 -12.31 6.51
C SER A 217 27.27 -11.43 5.64
N GLY A 218 28.20 -12.03 4.89
CA GLY A 218 29.14 -11.30 4.04
C GLY A 218 28.49 -10.55 2.86
N GLU A 219 27.44 -11.11 2.24
CA GLU A 219 26.67 -10.40 1.21
C GLU A 219 25.85 -9.26 1.81
N SER A 220 25.30 -9.44 3.02
CA SER A 220 24.61 -8.36 3.73
C SER A 220 25.58 -7.20 4.01
N ASP A 221 26.79 -7.49 4.49
CA ASP A 221 27.80 -6.46 4.77
C ASP A 221 28.19 -5.67 3.51
N ARG A 222 28.22 -6.31 2.33
CA ARG A 222 28.42 -5.61 1.06
C ARG A 222 27.27 -4.67 0.72
N ILE A 223 26.02 -5.12 0.88
CA ILE A 223 24.84 -4.26 0.69
C ILE A 223 24.95 -3.03 1.59
N ASP A 224 25.45 -3.20 2.82
CA ASP A 224 25.62 -2.11 3.77
C ASP A 224 26.71 -1.13 3.37
N ALA A 225 27.84 -1.64 2.89
CA ALA A 225 28.90 -0.81 2.35
C ALA A 225 28.40 0.04 1.16
N GLU A 226 27.63 -0.57 0.25
CA GLU A 226 27.02 0.12 -0.91
C GLU A 226 25.98 1.16 -0.49
N LEU A 227 25.14 0.84 0.50
CA LEU A 227 24.05 1.71 0.95
C LEU A 227 24.47 2.71 2.03
N SER A 228 25.68 2.61 2.60
CA SER A 228 26.18 3.43 3.71
C SER A 228 25.92 4.93 3.53
N ARG A 229 26.20 5.48 2.33
CA ARG A 229 25.98 6.90 2.02
C ARG A 229 24.49 7.28 2.06
N HIS A 230 23.62 6.41 1.56
CA HIS A 230 22.18 6.61 1.54
C HIS A 230 21.59 6.48 2.95
N LEU A 231 22.03 5.47 3.71
CA LEU A 231 21.63 5.27 5.10
C LEU A 231 22.02 6.47 5.97
N ALA A 232 23.25 6.96 5.84
CA ALA A 232 23.69 8.16 6.57
C ALA A 232 22.88 9.41 6.20
N ARG A 233 22.45 9.54 4.94
CA ARG A 233 21.56 10.63 4.52
C ARG A 233 20.17 10.48 5.16
N THR A 234 19.58 9.29 5.08
CA THR A 234 18.26 9.01 5.66
C THR A 234 18.24 9.23 7.16
N VAL A 235 19.25 8.81 7.91
CA VAL A 235 19.33 9.06 9.36
C VAL A 235 19.34 10.57 9.66
N ARG A 236 20.08 11.36 8.87
CA ARG A 236 20.06 12.83 8.99
C ARG A 236 18.74 13.48 8.59
N GLU A 237 18.00 12.89 7.67
CA GLU A 237 16.66 13.38 7.30
C GLU A 237 15.65 13.05 8.40
N LEU A 238 15.67 11.82 8.91
CA LEU A 238 14.83 11.38 10.03
C LEU A 238 15.02 12.23 11.28
N SER A 239 16.25 12.65 11.58
CA SER A 239 16.51 13.51 12.75
C SER A 239 15.90 14.91 12.64
N ARG A 240 15.49 15.33 11.43
CA ARG A 240 14.89 16.64 11.14
C ARG A 240 13.36 16.61 11.03
N ILE A 241 12.75 15.42 10.96
CA ILE A 241 11.29 15.27 10.85
C ILE A 241 10.69 15.40 12.25
N THR A 242 9.97 16.50 12.46
CA THR A 242 9.29 16.89 13.71
C THR A 242 8.02 16.07 13.93
#